data_AF-A0AAD3DKZ1-F1
#
_entry.id   AF-A0AAD3DKZ1-F1
#
_cell.length_a   1.000
_cell.length_b   1.000
_cell.length_c   1.000
_cell.angle_alpha   90.00
_cell.angle_beta   90.00
_cell.angle_gamma   90.00
#
_symmetry.space_group_name_H-M   'P 1'
#
loop_
_entity.id
_entity.type
_entity.pdbx_description
1 polymer ?
#
loop_
_entity_poly.entity_id
_entity_poly.type
_entity_poly.pdbx_seq_one_letter_code
_entity_poly.pdbx_strand_id
1 'polypeptide(L)'
;NIVKQAEKLVRLYVDLAAMPAPVEEAPPPQPFPASLKRQVDGGQLDELPVVSAPLPADPGAAYQDLPHLVGFEPTISYAGGINKPKILVALDSSGGRHRQLVKSG
;
A
#
# COMPACT_ATOMS: atom_id res chain seq x y z
N ASN A 1 6.99 17.11 -0.62
CA ASN A 1 5.63 17.70 -0.46
C ASN A 1 4.64 16.56 -0.30
N ILE A 2 4.20 16.37 0.94
CA ILE A 2 3.36 15.27 1.40
C ILE A 2 2.03 15.12 0.64
N VAL A 3 1.41 16.23 0.21
CA VAL A 3 0.13 16.19 -0.53
C VAL A 3 0.31 15.50 -1.88
N LYS A 4 1.38 15.84 -2.60
CA LYS A 4 1.68 15.20 -3.90
C LYS A 4 2.05 13.73 -3.74
N GLN A 5 2.76 13.38 -2.67
CA GLN A 5 3.05 11.97 -2.37
C GLN A 5 1.75 11.20 -2.05
N ALA A 6 0.87 11.78 -1.24
CA ALA A 6 -0.42 11.18 -0.89
C ALA A 6 -1.28 10.93 -2.13
N GLU A 7 -1.34 11.90 -3.05
CA GLU A 7 -2.05 11.76 -4.31
C GLU A 7 -1.51 10.61 -5.17
N LYS A 8 -0.17 10.46 -5.26
CA LYS A 8 0.45 9.33 -5.96
C LYS A 8 0.08 7.99 -5.31
N LEU A 9 0.15 7.91 -3.98
CA LEU A 9 -0.18 6.70 -3.24
C LEU A 9 -1.65 6.31 -3.42
N VAL A 10 -2.56 7.29 -3.37
CA VAL A 10 -4.00 7.08 -3.64
C VAL A 10 -4.22 6.55 -5.05
N ARG A 11 -3.61 7.16 -6.07
CA ARG A 11 -3.72 6.69 -7.46
C ARG A 11 -3.24 5.24 -7.61
N LEU A 12 -2.11 4.89 -6.98
CA LEU A 12 -1.62 3.52 -6.95
C LEU A 12 -2.64 2.55 -6.35
N TYR A 13 -3.26 2.89 -5.21
CA TYR A 13 -4.27 2.02 -4.60
C TYR A 13 -5.51 1.87 -5.47
N VAL A 14 -5.95 2.95 -6.13
CA VAL A 14 -7.09 2.91 -7.08
C VAL A 14 -6.76 2.01 -8.26
N ASP A 15 -5.61 2.19 -8.89
CA ASP A 15 -5.17 1.38 -10.03
C ASP A 15 -5.05 -0.10 -9.64
N LEU A 16 -4.45 -0.39 -8.47
CA LEU A 16 -4.33 -1.74 -7.95
C LEU A 16 -5.70 -2.36 -7.65
N ALA A 17 -6.63 -1.61 -7.06
CA ALA A 17 -7.99 -2.07 -6.80
C ALA A 17 -8.70 -2.46 -8.11
N ALA A 18 -8.58 -1.64 -9.15
CA ALA A 18 -9.24 -1.82 -10.44
C ALA A 18 -8.68 -2.95 -11.30
N MET A 19 -7.45 -3.42 -11.05
CA MET A 19 -6.88 -4.55 -11.79
C MET A 19 -7.73 -5.82 -11.67
N PRO A 20 -7.95 -6.58 -12.74
CA PRO A 20 -8.69 -7.85 -12.66
C PRO A 20 -8.03 -8.82 -11.68
N ALA A 21 -8.84 -9.57 -10.94
CA ALA A 21 -8.36 -10.67 -10.11
C ALA A 21 -8.36 -11.99 -10.91
N PRO A 22 -7.51 -12.96 -10.56
CA PRO A 22 -7.52 -14.29 -11.17
C PRO A 22 -8.86 -15.00 -10.98
N VAL A 23 -9.19 -15.93 -11.88
CA VAL A 23 -10.50 -16.64 -11.88
C VAL A 23 -10.51 -17.78 -10.86
N GLU A 24 -9.33 -18.30 -10.50
CA GLU A 24 -9.13 -19.35 -9.50
C GLU A 24 -9.62 -18.90 -8.11
N GLU A 25 -10.25 -19.80 -7.33
CA GLU A 25 -10.79 -19.46 -6.00
C GLU A 25 -9.70 -19.06 -4.99
N ALA A 26 -8.53 -19.71 -5.07
CA ALA A 26 -7.38 -19.47 -4.21
C ALA A 26 -6.12 -19.32 -5.08
N PRO A 27 -5.97 -18.20 -5.80
CA PRO A 27 -4.81 -18.00 -6.65
C PRO A 27 -3.54 -17.89 -5.79
N PRO A 28 -2.41 -18.43 -6.26
CA PRO A 28 -1.14 -18.26 -5.56
C PRO A 28 -0.77 -16.76 -5.51
N PRO A 29 0.11 -16.35 -4.57
CA PRO A 29 0.65 -15.00 -4.58
C PRO A 29 1.24 -14.64 -5.94
N GLN A 30 0.90 -13.46 -6.43
CA GLN A 30 1.37 -12.94 -7.71
C GLN A 30 2.38 -11.82 -7.51
N PRO A 31 3.32 -11.60 -8.44
CA PRO A 31 4.22 -10.46 -8.36
C PRO A 31 3.46 -9.14 -8.25
N PHE A 32 3.98 -8.21 -7.45
CA PHE A 32 3.48 -6.85 -7.40
C PHE A 32 3.59 -6.23 -8.80
N PRO A 33 2.53 -5.58 -9.32
CA PRO A 33 2.54 -5.05 -10.69
C PRO A 33 3.72 -4.11 -10.95
N ALA A 34 4.59 -4.46 -11.89
CA ALA A 34 5.81 -3.71 -12.18
C ALA A 34 5.54 -2.25 -12.61
N SER A 35 4.41 -2.00 -13.27
CA SER A 35 3.96 -0.65 -13.65
C SER A 35 3.67 0.23 -12.44
N LEU A 36 3.16 -0.35 -11.35
CA LEU A 36 2.86 0.35 -10.10
C LEU A 36 4.11 0.46 -9.21
N LYS A 37 4.96 -0.58 -9.20
CA LYS A 37 6.21 -0.58 -8.40
C LYS A 37 7.10 0.64 -8.72
N ARG A 38 7.22 0.99 -10.00
CA ARG A 38 7.98 2.17 -10.44
C ARG A 38 7.46 3.50 -9.90
N GLN A 39 6.20 3.58 -9.49
CA GLN A 39 5.60 4.80 -8.95
C GLN A 39 6.01 5.05 -7.49
N VAL A 40 6.50 4.02 -6.79
CA VAL A 40 6.84 4.07 -5.36
C VAL A 40 8.30 3.81 -5.06
N ASP A 41 9.04 3.25 -6.02
CA ASP A 41 10.50 3.09 -5.91
C ASP A 41 11.21 4.47 -5.88
N GLY A 42 12.38 4.50 -5.22
CA GLY A 42 13.31 5.63 -5.26
C GLY A 42 13.00 6.77 -4.28
N GLY A 43 12.38 6.47 -3.13
CA GLY A 43 12.14 7.46 -2.08
C GLY A 43 11.04 8.47 -2.40
N GLN A 44 10.13 8.16 -3.33
CA GLN A 44 9.08 9.10 -3.74
C GLN A 44 7.95 9.26 -2.72
N LEU A 45 7.91 8.43 -1.68
CA LEU A 45 6.85 8.36 -0.66
C LEU A 45 7.41 8.43 0.78
N ASP A 46 8.62 8.96 0.94
CA ASP A 46 9.36 9.04 2.20
C ASP A 46 8.77 10.03 3.23
N GLU A 47 7.84 10.90 2.84
CA GLU A 47 7.15 11.82 3.74
C GLU A 47 5.81 11.25 4.26
N LEU A 48 5.40 10.05 3.83
CA LEU A 48 4.11 9.47 4.20
C LEU A 48 4.25 8.34 5.22
N PRO A 49 3.47 8.35 6.31
CA PRO A 49 3.32 7.15 7.12
C PRO A 49 2.60 6.05 6.34
N VAL A 50 2.69 4.81 6.83
CA VAL A 50 1.83 3.75 6.30
C VAL A 50 0.37 4.04 6.66
N VAL A 51 -0.49 4.19 5.63
CA VAL A 51 -1.88 4.68 5.78
C VAL A 51 -2.77 3.84 6.70
N SER A 52 -2.45 2.56 6.88
CA SER A 52 -3.20 1.65 7.75
C SER A 52 -2.59 1.52 9.15
N ALA A 53 -1.43 2.13 9.40
CA ALA A 53 -0.78 2.07 10.70
C ALA A 53 -1.52 3.00 11.68
N PRO A 54 -1.70 2.60 12.94
CA PRO A 54 -2.28 3.46 13.95
C PRO A 54 -1.36 4.65 14.20
N LEU A 55 -1.90 5.86 14.05
CA LEU A 55 -1.21 7.10 14.34
C LEU A 55 -1.97 7.83 15.46
N PRO A 56 -1.38 8.00 16.66
CA PRO A 56 -2.03 8.73 17.74
C PRO A 56 -2.16 10.21 17.36
N ALA A 57 -3.29 10.82 17.71
CA ALA A 57 -3.47 12.26 17.51
C ALA A 57 -2.57 13.04 18.49
N ASP A 58 -1.66 13.85 17.94
CA ASP A 58 -0.83 14.78 18.71
C ASP A 58 -1.54 16.14 18.81
N PRO A 59 -1.86 16.66 20.02
CA PRO A 59 -2.53 17.95 20.19
C PRO A 59 -1.76 19.16 19.66
N GLY A 60 -0.43 19.06 19.58
CA GLY A 60 0.45 20.06 18.97
C GLY A 60 0.68 19.85 17.48
N ALA A 61 0.05 18.83 16.87
CA ALA A 61 0.26 18.39 15.50
C ALA A 61 1.74 18.09 15.17
N ALA A 62 2.52 17.68 16.17
CA ALA A 62 3.94 17.40 16.05
C ALA A 62 4.19 15.96 15.59
N TYR A 63 4.10 15.72 14.29
CA TYR A 63 4.32 14.41 13.67
C TYR A 63 5.76 14.26 13.15
N GLN A 64 6.73 14.23 14.07
CA GLN A 64 8.15 14.08 13.75
C GLN A 64 8.58 12.61 13.85
N ASP A 65 9.55 12.21 13.03
CA ASP A 65 10.18 10.89 13.06
C ASP A 65 9.22 9.69 13.00
N LEU A 66 8.05 9.87 12.37
CA LEU A 66 7.11 8.78 12.15
C LEU A 66 7.71 7.75 11.18
N PRO A 67 7.47 6.44 11.42
CA PRO A 67 7.76 5.43 10.43
C PRO A 67 7.04 5.76 9.11
N HIS A 68 7.82 5.92 8.05
CA HIS A 68 7.30 6.26 6.72
C HIS A 68 7.30 5.04 5.80
N LEU A 69 6.46 5.07 4.79
CA LEU A 69 6.34 4.03 3.78
C LEU A 69 7.63 3.97 2.94
N VAL A 70 8.32 2.83 2.97
CA VAL A 70 9.51 2.59 2.15
C VAL A 70 9.22 1.75 0.91
N GLY A 71 8.07 1.08 0.88
CA GLY A 71 7.62 0.32 -0.29
C GLY A 71 6.66 -0.80 0.07
N PHE A 72 6.57 -1.78 -0.83
CA PHE A 72 5.73 -2.96 -0.69
C PHE A 72 6.55 -4.23 -0.87
N GLU A 73 6.07 -5.33 -0.29
CA GLU A 73 6.59 -6.65 -0.61
C GLU A 73 6.47 -6.98 -2.11
N PRO A 74 7.32 -7.86 -2.64
CA PRO A 74 7.39 -8.14 -4.07
C PRO A 74 6.16 -8.89 -4.61
N THR A 75 5.26 -9.34 -3.74
CA THR A 75 4.06 -10.08 -4.13
C THR A 75 2.79 -9.50 -3.51
N ILE A 76 1.69 -9.71 -4.20
CA ILE A 76 0.33 -9.52 -3.73
C ILE A 76 -0.35 -10.89 -3.60
N SER A 77 -1.29 -10.98 -2.68
CA SER A 77 -2.20 -12.12 -2.56
C SER A 77 -3.64 -11.64 -2.73
N TYR A 78 -4.59 -12.57 -2.67
CA TYR A 78 -6.00 -12.27 -2.87
C TYR A 78 -6.78 -12.78 -1.66
N ALA A 79 -7.75 -11.99 -1.20
CA ALA A 79 -8.76 -12.52 -0.30
C ALA A 79 -9.76 -13.37 -1.10
N GLY A 80 -10.41 -14.31 -0.43
CA GLY A 80 -11.51 -15.07 -1.04
C GLY A 80 -12.76 -14.21 -1.30
N GLY A 81 -13.76 -14.81 -1.92
CA GLY A 81 -15.05 -14.19 -2.23
C GLY A 81 -15.17 -13.67 -3.66
N ILE A 82 -16.34 -13.14 -4.01
CA ILE A 82 -16.72 -12.81 -5.40
C ILE A 82 -15.79 -11.76 -6.02
N ASN A 83 -15.48 -10.69 -5.28
CA ASN A 83 -14.71 -9.55 -5.81
C ASN A 83 -13.19 -9.69 -5.61
N LYS A 84 -12.73 -10.76 -4.96
CA LYS A 84 -11.32 -11.11 -4.71
C LYS A 84 -10.40 -9.89 -4.46
N PRO A 85 -10.65 -9.12 -3.39
CA PRO A 85 -9.84 -7.94 -3.09
C PRO A 85 -8.38 -8.34 -2.87
N LYS A 86 -7.46 -7.46 -3.25
CA LYS A 86 -6.02 -7.72 -3.21
C LYS A 86 -5.49 -7.46 -1.82
N ILE A 87 -4.58 -8.31 -1.38
CA ILE A 87 -3.87 -8.17 -0.12
C ILE A 87 -2.41 -7.88 -0.45
N LEU A 88 -1.89 -6.79 0.11
CA LEU A 88 -0.49 -6.41 -0.03
C LEU A 88 0.12 -6.16 1.35
N VAL A 89 1.44 -6.14 1.41
CA VAL A 89 2.20 -5.82 2.63
C VAL A 89 3.03 -4.57 2.37
N ALA A 90 2.68 -3.49 3.06
CA ALA A 90 3.45 -2.26 3.09
C ALA A 90 4.59 -2.37 4.12
N LEU A 91 5.76 -1.87 3.75
CA LEU A 91 6.96 -1.86 4.56
C LEU A 91 7.20 -0.43 5.04
N ASP A 92 7.50 -0.26 6.33
CA ASP A 92 7.88 1.03 6.88
C ASP A 92 9.40 1.15 7.14
N SER A 93 9.84 2.38 7.38
CA SER A 93 11.25 2.73 7.65
C SER A 93 11.80 2.20 8.97
N SER A 94 10.94 1.65 9.84
CA SER A 94 11.29 1.02 11.11
C SER A 94 11.30 -0.52 11.01
N GLY A 95 11.11 -1.08 9.81
CA GLY A 95 11.07 -2.53 9.57
C GLY A 95 9.70 -3.17 9.83
N GLY A 96 8.67 -2.36 10.09
CA GLY A 96 7.30 -2.80 10.28
C GLY A 96 6.67 -3.31 8.97
N ARG A 97 5.77 -4.29 9.12
CA ARG A 97 5.07 -4.97 8.03
C ARG A 97 3.57 -4.80 8.23
N HIS A 98 2.93 -4.09 7.31
CA HIS A 98 1.53 -3.69 7.44
C HIS A 98 0.70 -4.33 6.35
N ARG A 99 -0.14 -5.29 6.74
CA ARG A 99 -0.99 -6.02 5.80
C ARG A 99 -2.24 -5.21 5.50
N GLN A 100 -2.47 -4.94 4.22
CA GLN A 100 -3.52 -4.06 3.73
C GLN A 100 -4.45 -4.80 2.77
N LEU A 101 -5.76 -4.58 2.92
CA LEU A 101 -6.76 -5.05 2.00
C LEU A 101 -7.15 -3.91 1.05
N VAL A 102 -6.92 -4.11 -0.24
CA VAL A 102 -7.25 -3.16 -1.31
C VAL A 102 -8.46 -3.70 -2.07
N LYS A 103 -9.57 -2.96 -1.97
CA LYS A 103 -10.87 -3.37 -2.49
C LYS A 103 -11.39 -2.34 -3.48
N SER A 104 -11.88 -2.81 -4.62
CA SER A 104 -12.77 -2.04 -5.50
C SER A 104 -14.21 -2.14 -5.00
N GLY A 105 -14.95 -1.03 -5.13
CA GLY A 105 -16.39 -0.96 -4.84
C GLY A 105 -17.20 -1.79 -5.82
#